data_AF-A0A963EEH3-F1
#
_entry.id   AF-A0A963EEH3-F1
#
_cell.length_a   1.000
_cell.length_b   1.000
_cell.length_c   1.000
_cell.angle_alpha   90.00
_cell.angle_beta   90.00
_cell.angle_gamma   90.00
#
_symmetry.space_group_name_H-M   'P 1'
#
loop_
_entity.id
_entity.type
_entity.pdbx_description
1 polymer ?
#
loop_
_entity_poly.entity_id
_entity_poly.type
_entity_poly.pdbx_seq_one_letter_code
_entity_poly.pdbx_strand_id
1 'polypeptide(L)' 'MASYSTNEFKGGLKIMLDGDPCSIIENEFVKPGKGQAFSRVKIRNLKTG' A
#
# COMPACT_ATOMS: atom_id res chain seq x y z
N MET A 1 11.38 -3.05 -13.95
CA MET A 1 10.11 -2.79 -13.24
C MET A 1 10.44 -2.02 -11.99
N ALA A 2 9.76 -0.90 -11.73
CA ALA A 2 9.99 -0.15 -10.49
C ALA A 2 9.40 -0.95 -9.32
N SER A 3 10.23 -1.33 -8.36
CA SER A 3 9.80 -1.93 -7.10
C SER A 3 9.69 -0.82 -6.06
N TYR A 4 8.50 -0.62 -5.50
CA TYR A 4 8.28 0.32 -4.40
C TYR A 4 8.38 -0.41 -3.07
N SER A 5 9.14 0.16 -2.13
CA SER A 5 9.13 -0.27 -0.74
C SER A 5 7.90 0.28 -0.02
N THR A 6 7.47 -0.38 1.06
CA THR A 6 6.34 0.07 1.89
C THR A 6 6.55 1.46 2.50
N ASN A 7 7.79 1.92 2.62
CA ASN A 7 8.13 3.26 3.09
C ASN A 7 7.80 4.35 2.05
N GLU A 8 7.66 3.98 0.78
CA GLU A 8 7.34 4.90 -0.32
C GLU A 8 5.82 5.02 -0.56
N PHE A 9 5.02 4.26 0.20
CA PHE A 9 3.57 4.23 0.04
C PHE A 9 2.95 5.55 0.50
N LYS A 10 2.46 6.31 -0.47
CA LYS A 10 1.75 7.58 -0.29
C LYS A 10 0.40 7.52 -0.99
N GLY A 11 -0.57 8.28 -0.49
CA GLY A 11 -1.87 8.43 -1.15
C GLY A 11 -1.69 8.87 -2.61
N GLY A 12 -2.37 8.19 -3.53
CA GLY A 12 -2.28 8.42 -4.98
C GLY A 12 -1.19 7.63 -5.70
N LEU A 13 -0.29 6.94 -4.97
CA LEU A 13 0.67 6.01 -5.59
C LEU A 13 -0.08 4.85 -6.25
N LYS A 14 0.25 4.58 -7.52
CA LYS A 14 -0.31 3.46 -8.27
C LYS A 14 0.65 2.29 -8.23
N ILE A 15 0.15 1.14 -7.81
CA ILE A 15 0.90 -0.11 -7.69
C ILE A 15 0.19 -1.21 -8.48
N MET A 16 0.96 -2.19 -8.94
CA MET A 16 0.40 -3.43 -9.48
C MET A 16 0.29 -4.42 -8.33
N LEU A 17 -0.93 -4.88 -8.05
CA LEU A 17 -1.20 -5.94 -7.07
C LEU A 17 -1.91 -7.07 -7.79
N ASP A 18 -1.35 -8.28 -7.76
CA ASP A 18 -1.92 -9.48 -8.40
C ASP A 18 -2.31 -9.31 -9.88
N GLY A 19 -1.58 -8.45 -10.60
CA GLY A 19 -1.84 -8.14 -12.02
C GLY A 19 -2.86 -7.02 -12.25
N ASP A 20 -3.44 -6.47 -11.20
CA ASP A 20 -4.40 -5.36 -11.26
C ASP A 20 -3.79 -4.02 -10.82
N PRO A 21 -4.14 -2.92 -11.52
CA PRO A 21 -3.72 -1.59 -11.12
C PRO A 21 -4.52 -1.11 -9.91
N CYS A 22 -3.83 -0.86 -8.80
CA CYS A 22 -4.42 -0.35 -7.56
C CYS A 22 -3.83 1.01 -7.20
N SER A 23 -4.65 1.91 -6.66
CA SER A 23 -4.20 3.18 -6.10
C SER A 23 -4.24 3.12 -4.59
N ILE A 24 -3.17 3.53 -3.93
CA ILE A 24 -3.14 3.69 -2.48
C ILE A 24 -4.03 4.89 -2.11
N ILE A 25 -4.96 4.68 -1.19
CA ILE A 25 -5.78 5.74 -0.59
C ILE A 25 -5.10 6.22 0.69
N GLU A 26 -4.71 5.28 1.54
CA GLU A 26 -4.23 5.56 2.90
C GLU A 26 -3.15 4.57 3.29
N ASN A 27 -2.20 5.02 4.11
CA ASN A 27 -1.12 4.21 4.64
C ASN A 27 -0.92 4.57 6.11
N GLU A 28 -1.13 3.61 7.01
CA GLU A 28 -0.96 3.75 8.44
C GLU A 28 0.20 2.86 8.90
N PHE A 29 1.26 3.47 9.44
CA PHE A 29 2.37 2.71 10.02
C PHE A 29 2.06 2.34 11.47
N VAL A 30 2.02 1.05 11.77
CA VAL A 30 1.70 0.52 13.10
C VAL A 30 2.91 -0.17 13.70
N LYS A 31 3.33 0.30 14.87
CA LYS A 31 4.39 -0.31 15.68
C LYS A 31 3.79 -0.81 17.00
N PRO A 32 3.43 -2.10 17.12
CA PRO A 32 2.86 -2.61 18.36
C PRO A 32 3.92 -2.68 19.45
N GLY A 33 3.50 -2.58 20.72
CA GLY A 33 4.42 -2.69 21.86
C GLY A 33 5.12 -4.05 21.95
N LYS A 34 4.48 -5.11 21.42
CA LYS A 34 5.06 -6.45 21.21
C LYS A 34 4.70 -6.93 19.80
N GLY A 35 5.69 -7.35 19.01
CA GLY A 35 5.53 -7.81 17.62
C GLY A 35 6.31 -6.98 16.60
N GLN A 36 6.28 -7.42 15.34
CA GLN A 36 6.93 -6.69 14.24
C GLN A 36 6.08 -5.50 13.81
N ALA A 37 6.74 -4.40 13.42
CA ALA A 37 6.06 -3.25 12.83
C ALA A 37 5.52 -3.61 11.43
N PHE A 38 4.36 -3.05 11.09
CA PHE A 38 3.71 -3.27 9.80
C PHE A 38 3.01 -2.00 9.31
N SER A 39 2.77 -1.93 8.01
CA SER A 39 1.96 -0.87 7.41
C SER A 39 0.59 -1.42 7.05
N ARG A 40 -0.48 -0.77 7.52
CA ARG A 40 -1.85 -1.02 7.07
C ARG A 40 -2.14 -0.08 5.90
N VAL A 41 -2.36 -0.65 4.72
CA VAL A 41 -2.49 0.11 3.49
C VAL A 41 -3.90 -0.10 2.96
N LYS A 42 -4.64 0.99 2.78
CA LYS A 42 -5.94 0.98 2.12
C LYS A 42 -5.72 1.26 0.64
N ILE A 43 -6.14 0.34 -0.21
CA ILE A 43 -5.99 0.42 -1.65
C ILE A 43 -7.35 0.40 -2.35
N ARG A 44 -7.38 0.96 -3.55
CA ARG A 44 -8.53 0.95 -4.45
C ARG A 44 -8.15 0.29 -5.76
N ASN A 45 -8.84 -0.78 -6.13
CA ASN A 45 -8.65 -1.38 -7.45
C ASN A 45 -9.24 -0.44 -8.52
N LEU A 46 -8.41 -0.03 -9.48
CA LEU A 46 -8.79 0.91 -10.52
C LEU A 46 -9.63 0.28 -11.64
N LYS A 47 -9.66 -1.05 -11.75
CA LYS A 47 -10.54 -1.76 -12.67
C LYS A 47 -11.96 -1.91 -12.15
N THR A 48 -12.11 -2.22 -10.86
CA THR A 48 -13.42 -2.55 -10.27
C THR A 48 -14.07 -1.42 -9.49
N GLY A 49 -13.29 -0.41 -9.06
CA GLY A 49 -13.81 0.82 -8.43
C GLY A 49 -14.00 0.72 -6.93
#